data_AF-A0A183ESN9-F1
#
_entry.id   AF-A0A183ESN9-F1
#
_cell.length_a   1.000
_cell.length_b   1.000
_cell.length_c   1.000
_cell.angle_alpha   90.00
_cell.angle_beta   90.00
_cell.angle_gamma   90.00
#
_symmetry.space_group_name_H-M   'P 1'
#
loop_
_entity.id
_entity.type
_entity.pdbx_description
1 polymer ?
#
loop_
_entity_poly.entity_id
_entity_poly.type
_entity_poly.pdbx_seq_one_letter_code
_entity_poly.pdbx_strand_id
1 'polypeptide(L)'
;MVLSLKILMFSPAIGHSHLQFVGKLADILVLGGHYVHVIISEWDPALTSNGTKYAQRVTRLKSSKPSQYAKMRFRVDPFADPLLNESSIFISVANQFCEGI
;
A
#
# COMPACT_ATOMS: atom_id res chain seq x y z
N MET A 1 -6.01 22.61 23.33
CA MET A 1 -6.81 21.39 23.05
C MET A 1 -6.65 21.08 21.58
N VAL A 2 -6.05 19.93 21.23
CA VAL A 2 -5.91 19.51 19.82
C VAL A 2 -7.24 18.87 19.41
N LEU A 3 -7.83 19.31 18.28
CA LEU A 3 -9.03 18.69 17.74
C LEU A 3 -8.69 17.29 17.20
N SER A 4 -9.25 16.25 17.81
CA SER A 4 -9.08 14.88 17.31
C SER A 4 -9.87 14.69 16.01
N LEU A 5 -9.18 14.20 14.98
CA LEU A 5 -9.75 13.97 13.64
C LEU A 5 -9.77 12.48 13.35
N LYS A 6 -10.72 12.05 12.51
CA LYS A 6 -10.77 10.68 11.97
C LYS A 6 -10.10 10.68 10.60
N ILE A 7 -8.97 10.00 10.47
CA ILE A 7 -8.13 9.99 9.28
C ILE A 7 -8.08 8.57 8.71
N LEU A 8 -8.29 8.45 7.40
CA LEU A 8 -8.13 7.21 6.65
C LEU A 8 -6.92 7.32 5.73
N MET A 9 -5.94 6.45 5.90
CA MET A 9 -4.76 6.39 5.05
C MET A 9 -4.83 5.17 4.13
N PHE A 10 -4.60 5.39 2.84
CA PHE A 10 -4.46 4.32 1.86
C PHE A 10 -2.98 4.06 1.58
N SER A 11 -2.53 2.82 1.76
CA SER A 11 -1.13 2.43 1.65
C SER A 11 -0.98 1.15 0.83
N PRO A 12 -0.89 1.22 -0.51
CA PRO A 12 -0.63 0.03 -1.31
C PRO A 12 0.72 -0.62 -0.92
N ALA A 13 0.71 -1.95 -0.79
CA ALA A 13 1.88 -2.74 -0.44
C ALA A 13 2.81 -2.92 -1.65
N ILE A 14 3.43 -1.83 -2.10
CA ILE A 14 4.30 -1.77 -3.28
C ILE A 14 5.79 -1.91 -2.93
N GLY A 15 6.17 -1.61 -1.69
CA GLY A 15 7.53 -1.72 -1.21
C GLY A 15 7.60 -1.63 0.31
N HIS A 16 8.62 -2.26 0.89
CA HIS A 16 8.84 -2.18 2.34
C HIS A 16 9.00 -0.74 2.81
N SER A 17 9.77 0.07 2.07
CA SER A 17 9.96 1.50 2.35
C SER A 17 8.65 2.28 2.32
N HIS A 18 7.77 2.01 1.36
CA HIS A 18 6.47 2.67 1.25
C HIS A 18 5.56 2.36 2.45
N LEU A 19 5.47 1.08 2.84
CA LEU A 19 4.68 0.68 4.02
C LEU A 19 5.23 1.30 5.31
N GLN A 20 6.56 1.32 5.50
CA GLN A 20 7.18 1.95 6.65
C GLN A 20 6.92 3.46 6.69
N PHE A 21 7.09 4.14 5.55
CA PHE A 21 6.88 5.59 5.48
C PHE A 21 5.44 5.97 5.84
N VAL A 22 4.45 5.35 5.19
CA VAL A 22 3.03 5.65 5.46
C VAL A 22 2.65 5.21 6.88
N GLY A 23 3.16 4.09 7.36
CA GLY A 23 2.90 3.62 8.71
C GLY A 23 3.50 4.51 9.80
N LYS A 24 4.68 5.09 9.59
CA LYS A 24 5.26 6.10 10.49
C LYS A 24 4.49 7.41 10.48
N LEU A 25 3.97 7.81 9.32
CA LEU A 25 3.07 8.96 9.25
C LEU A 25 1.78 8.71 10.02
N ALA A 26 1.18 7.51 9.91
CA ALA A 26 0.03 7.12 10.71
C ALA A 26 0.33 7.15 12.21
N ASP A 27 1.48 6.61 12.62
CA ASP A 27 1.94 6.61 14.01
C ASP A 27 2.05 8.04 14.57
N ILE A 28 2.66 8.97 13.82
CA ILE A 28 2.80 10.38 14.23
C ILE A 28 1.42 11.03 14.41
N LEU A 29 0.47 10.77 13.51
CA LEU A 29 -0.89 11.32 13.60
C LEU A 29 -1.63 10.77 14.82
N VAL A 30 -1.48 9.48 15.13
CA VAL A 30 -2.05 8.89 16.35
C VAL A 30 -1.45 9.51 17.60
N LEU A 31 -0.11 9.66 17.65
CA LEU A 31 0.58 10.29 18.77
C LEU A 31 0.19 11.78 18.92
N GLY A 32 -0.20 12.44 17.84
CA GLY A 32 -0.78 13.79 17.85
C GLY A 32 -2.22 13.87 18.37
N GLY A 33 -2.84 12.75 18.72
CA GLY A 33 -4.20 12.68 19.27
C GLY A 33 -5.30 12.42 18.23
N HIS A 34 -4.96 12.06 17.00
CA HIS A 34 -5.93 11.70 15.97
C HIS A 34 -6.29 10.20 15.99
N TYR A 35 -7.44 9.86 15.40
CA TYR A 35 -7.90 8.50 15.22
C TYR A 35 -7.66 8.07 13.78
N VAL A 36 -6.75 7.13 13.57
CA VAL A 36 -6.21 6.79 12.25
C VAL A 36 -6.48 5.32 11.91
N HIS A 37 -7.09 5.11 10.75
CA HIS A 37 -7.21 3.80 10.12
C HIS A 37 -6.32 3.73 8.89
N VAL A 38 -5.74 2.56 8.62
CA VAL A 38 -4.93 2.29 7.44
C VAL A 38 -5.58 1.18 6.62
N ILE A 39 -5.81 1.44 5.34
CA ILE A 39 -6.18 0.43 4.35
C ILE A 39 -4.95 0.10 3.52
N ILE A 40 -4.57 -1.16 3.50
CA ILE A 40 -3.45 -1.67 2.71
C ILE A 40 -4.01 -2.53 1.59
N SER A 41 -3.79 -2.12 0.34
CA SER A 41 -4.06 -3.02 -0.80
C SER A 41 -2.84 -3.91 -1.02
N GLU A 42 -3.03 -5.23 -1.03
CA GLU A 42 -1.95 -6.21 -1.13
C GLU A 42 -1.49 -6.38 -2.58
N TRP A 43 -0.70 -5.42 -3.06
CA TRP A 43 -0.08 -5.46 -4.39
C TRP A 43 1.03 -6.52 -4.43
N ASP A 44 1.95 -6.49 -3.47
CA ASP A 44 2.95 -7.53 -3.28
C ASP A 44 2.56 -8.45 -2.11
N PRO A 45 2.20 -9.72 -2.35
CA PRO A 45 1.82 -10.64 -1.28
C PRO A 45 2.99 -10.99 -0.34
N ALA A 46 4.24 -10.75 -0.73
CA ALA A 46 5.40 -10.97 0.13
C ALA A 46 5.51 -9.90 1.24
N LEU A 47 4.85 -8.75 1.10
CA LEU A 47 4.93 -7.65 2.05
C LEU A 47 3.85 -7.78 3.14
N THR A 48 4.10 -8.61 4.15
CA THR A 48 3.15 -8.89 5.24
C THR A 48 3.12 -7.84 6.35
N SER A 49 4.11 -6.96 6.43
CA SER A 49 4.17 -5.91 7.44
C SER A 49 3.07 -4.85 7.25
N ASN A 50 2.53 -4.33 8.35
CA ASN A 50 1.59 -3.21 8.33
C ASN A 50 2.28 -1.83 8.30
N GLY A 51 3.57 -1.76 8.65
CA GLY A 51 4.35 -0.51 8.71
C GLY A 51 4.04 0.44 9.87
N THR A 52 2.86 0.32 10.51
CA THR A 52 2.42 1.12 11.66
C THR A 52 2.41 0.29 12.94
N LYS A 53 2.66 0.95 14.08
CA LYS A 53 2.55 0.38 15.43
C LYS A 53 1.31 0.89 16.18
N TYR A 54 0.84 2.10 15.89
CA TYR A 54 -0.16 2.80 16.70
C TYR A 54 -1.50 3.04 16.01
N ALA A 55 -1.63 2.82 14.69
CA ALA A 55 -2.92 2.94 14.01
C ALA A 55 -3.99 2.07 14.68
N GLN A 56 -5.18 2.64 14.91
CA GLN A 56 -6.25 1.95 15.64
C GLN A 56 -6.83 0.77 14.85
N ARG A 57 -6.76 0.82 13.52
CA ARG A 57 -7.16 -0.30 12.67
C ARG A 57 -6.32 -0.35 11.41
N VAL A 58 -5.92 -1.56 11.05
CA VAL A 58 -5.32 -1.86 9.74
C VAL A 58 -6.18 -2.91 9.05
N THR A 59 -6.68 -2.56 7.86
CA THR A 59 -7.46 -3.48 7.00
C THR A 59 -6.63 -3.78 5.76
N ARG A 60 -6.34 -5.07 5.51
CA ARG A 60 -5.62 -5.51 4.32
C ARG A 60 -6.60 -6.05 3.29
N LEU A 61 -6.61 -5.44 2.11
CA LEU A 61 -7.42 -5.84 0.98
C LEU A 61 -6.62 -6.82 0.14
N LYS A 62 -7.08 -8.07 0.11
CA LYS A 62 -6.51 -9.10 -0.75
C LYS A 62 -6.98 -8.87 -2.18
N SER A 63 -6.08 -9.13 -3.13
CA SER A 63 -6.44 -9.17 -4.54
C SER A 63 -7.33 -10.37 -4.83
N SER A 64 -8.31 -10.23 -5.73
CA SER A 64 -9.11 -11.37 -6.22
C SER A 64 -8.33 -12.24 -7.21
N LYS A 65 -7.32 -11.67 -7.87
CA LYS A 65 -6.44 -12.34 -8.83
C LYS A 65 -4.97 -12.30 -8.39
N PRO A 66 -4.11 -13.24 -8.83
CA PRO A 66 -2.67 -13.13 -8.56
C PRO A 66 -2.10 -11.81 -9.09
N SER A 67 -1.45 -11.04 -8.22
CA SER A 67 -0.97 -9.72 -8.60
C SER A 67 0.18 -9.79 -9.62
N GLN A 68 0.10 -8.95 -10.63
CA GLN A 68 1.17 -8.79 -11.63
C GLN A 68 2.29 -7.87 -11.15
N TYR A 69 2.18 -7.29 -9.95
CA TYR A 69 3.16 -6.32 -9.44
C TYR A 69 4.57 -6.88 -9.31
N ALA A 70 4.73 -8.18 -9.03
CA ALA A 70 6.05 -8.83 -9.01
C ALA A 70 6.72 -8.86 -10.39
N LYS A 71 5.97 -8.70 -11.49
CA LYS A 71 6.48 -8.70 -12.88
C LYS A 71 6.93 -7.31 -13.34
N MET A 72 6.77 -6.28 -12.52
CA MET A 72 7.25 -4.94 -12.83
C MET A 72 8.74 -4.96 -13.13
N ARG A 73 9.19 -4.21 -14.14
CA ARG A 73 10.58 -4.27 -14.60
C ARG A 73 11.58 -3.98 -13.47
N PHE A 74 11.32 -2.97 -12.65
CA PHE A 74 12.21 -2.62 -11.53
C PHE A 74 12.33 -3.71 -10.45
N ARG A 75 11.43 -4.72 -10.45
CA ARG A 75 11.54 -5.92 -9.59
C ARG A 75 12.32 -7.06 -10.26
N VAL A 76 12.43 -7.05 -11.59
CA VAL A 76 13.09 -8.10 -12.39
C VAL A 76 14.52 -7.67 -12.77
N ASP A 77 14.65 -6.52 -13.44
CA ASP A 77 15.92 -5.88 -13.78
C ASP A 77 15.73 -4.35 -13.82
N PRO A 78 16.18 -3.60 -12.80
CA PRO A 78 16.02 -2.16 -12.74
C PRO A 78 16.91 -1.38 -13.74
N PHE A 79 17.92 -2.02 -14.34
CA PHE A 79 18.89 -1.38 -15.22
C PHE A 79 18.70 -1.70 -16.71
N ALA A 80 17.76 -2.59 -17.06
CA ALA A 80 17.35 -2.82 -18.44
C ALA A 80 16.77 -1.57 -19.12
N ASP A 81 16.74 -1.54 -20.45
CA ASP A 81 16.15 -0.44 -21.22
C ASP A 81 14.66 -0.22 -20.88
N PRO A 82 14.15 1.02 -21.00
CA PRO A 82 12.76 1.32 -20.68
C PRO A 82 11.80 0.51 -21.57
N LEU A 83 10.96 -0.33 -20.96
CA LEU A 83 9.86 -0.99 -21.64
C LEU A 83 8.73 0.02 -21.89
N LEU A 84 8.22 0.07 -23.12
CA LEU A 84 7.21 1.04 -23.57
C LEU A 84 5.82 0.94 -22.89
N ASN A 85 5.58 0.03 -21.93
CA ASN A 85 4.22 -0.28 -21.45
C ASN A 85 4.04 -0.50 -19.93
N GLU A 86 4.96 -0.06 -19.07
CA GLU A 86 4.85 -0.23 -17.59
C GLU A 86 3.53 0.34 -17.01
N SER A 87 3.02 1.44 -17.58
CA SER A 87 1.76 2.06 -17.15
C SER A 87 0.56 1.11 -17.24
N SER A 88 0.56 0.20 -18.22
CA SER A 88 -0.51 -0.79 -18.39
C SER A 88 -0.53 -1.82 -17.25
N ILE A 89 0.64 -2.16 -16.70
CA ILE A 89 0.75 -3.10 -15.58
C ILE A 89 0.20 -2.43 -14.31
N PHE A 90 0.51 -1.14 -14.08
CA PHE A 90 -0.08 -0.39 -12.96
C PHE A 90 -1.61 -0.37 -13.00
N ILE A 91 -2.20 -0.14 -14.17
CA ILE A 91 -3.66 -0.17 -14.36
C ILE A 91 -4.21 -1.58 -14.07
N SER A 92 -3.56 -2.62 -14.61
CA SER A 92 -3.96 -4.01 -14.36
C SER A 92 -3.89 -4.38 -12.89
N VAL A 93 -2.86 -3.94 -12.15
CA VAL A 93 -2.71 -4.21 -10.73
C VAL A 93 -3.69 -3.38 -9.90
N ALA A 94 -4.12 -2.19 -10.34
CA ALA A 94 -5.20 -1.48 -9.67
C ALA A 94 -6.55 -2.21 -9.86
N ASN A 95 -6.83 -2.69 -11.07
CA ASN A 95 -8.10 -3.35 -11.41
C ASN A 95 -8.28 -4.73 -10.74
N GLN A 96 -7.21 -5.36 -10.25
CA GLN A 96 -7.27 -6.66 -9.57
C GLN A 96 -8.11 -6.64 -8.27
N PHE A 97 -8.43 -5.46 -7.75
CA PHE A 97 -9.28 -5.29 -6.56
C PHE A 97 -10.74 -4.99 -6.91
N CYS A 98 -11.07 -4.79 -8.19
CA CYS A 98 -12.41 -4.40 -8.66
C CYS A 98 -13.28 -5.60 -9.09
N GLU A 99 -12.66 -6.72 -9.48
CA GLU A 99 -13.37 -7.88 -10.00
C GLU A 99 -13.56 -8.94 -8.91
N GLY A 100 -14.79 -9.17 -8.46
CA GLY A 100 -15.12 -10.16 -7.41
C GLY A 100 -15.79 -9.62 -6.15
N ILE A 101 -16.37 -8.41 -6.22
CA ILE A 101 -17.42 -7.95 -5.27
C ILE A 101 -18.78 -8.44 -5.77
#